data_AF-A0A8J6TM20-F1
#
_entry.id   AF-A0A8J6TM20-F1
#
_cell.length_a   1.000
_cell.length_b   1.000
_cell.length_c   1.000
_cell.angle_alpha   90.00
_cell.angle_beta   90.00
_cell.angle_gamma   90.00
#
_symmetry.space_group_name_H-M   'P 1'
#
loop_
_entity.id
_entity.type
_entity.pdbx_description
1 polymer ?
#
loop_
_entity_poly.entity_id
_entity_poly.type
_entity_poly.pdbx_seq_one_letter_code
_entity_poly.pdbx_strand_id
1 'polypeptide(L)' 'MALSGYGRKRLYKHTFVAEAVLGRRLKGGEVVHHINGNKGDNRNCNLIICEKSYHHWLHHRMAKLYQQEHFSYF' A
#
# COMPACT_ATOMS: atom_id res chain seq x y z
N MET A 1 -30.63 10.47 14.26
CA MET A 1 -29.25 10.18 14.71
C MET A 1 -28.68 9.08 13.83
N ALA A 2 -27.43 9.25 13.42
CA ALA A 2 -26.79 8.69 12.23
C ALA A 2 -26.35 7.23 12.35
N LEU A 3 -26.29 6.49 11.22
CA LEU A 3 -25.31 5.43 10.97
C LEU A 3 -25.00 5.28 9.45
N SER A 4 -24.22 6.21 8.88
CA SER A 4 -23.55 6.02 7.59
C SER A 4 -22.04 5.78 7.84
N GLY A 5 -21.64 4.52 8.00
CA GLY A 5 -20.31 4.19 8.53
C GLY A 5 -19.63 2.95 7.95
N TYR A 6 -19.99 2.48 6.75
CA TYR A 6 -19.45 1.22 6.20
C TYR A 6 -18.26 1.38 5.23
N GLY A 7 -17.50 2.49 5.31
CA GLY A 7 -16.40 2.78 4.37
C GLY A 7 -14.98 2.82 4.97
N ARG A 8 -14.83 2.92 6.29
CA ARG A 8 -13.53 3.32 6.90
C ARG A 8 -12.68 2.18 7.47
N LYS A 9 -13.25 0.98 7.66
CA LYS A 9 -12.57 -0.09 8.42
C LYS A 9 -11.45 -0.81 7.64
N ARG A 10 -11.45 -0.75 6.31
CA ARG A 10 -10.40 -1.37 5.46
C ARG A 10 -9.15 -0.50 5.33
N LEU A 11 -9.30 0.83 5.31
CA LEU A 11 -8.20 1.77 5.11
C LEU A 11 -7.16 1.73 6.23
N TYR A 12 -7.51 1.32 7.44
CA TYR A 12 -6.57 1.31 8.57
C TYR A 12 -5.93 -0.05 8.87
N LYS A 13 -6.35 -1.14 8.21
CA LYS A 13 -5.85 -2.49 8.54
C LYS A 13 -4.37 -2.68 8.22
N HIS A 14 -3.92 -2.27 7.03
CA HIS A 14 -2.52 -2.40 6.65
C HIS A 14 -1.61 -1.51 7.50
N THR A 15 -2.03 -0.27 7.80
CA THR A 15 -1.27 0.63 8.67
C THR A 15 -1.12 0.04 10.05
N PHE A 16 -2.21 -0.50 10.62
CA PHE A 16 -2.17 -1.16 11.93
C PHE A 16 -1.21 -2.36 11.95
N VAL A 17 -1.27 -3.24 10.94
CA VAL A 17 -0.34 -4.38 10.85
C VAL A 17 1.11 -3.91 10.71
N ALA A 18 1.35 -2.91 9.86
CA ALA A 18 2.68 -2.36 9.65
C ALA A 18 3.25 -1.71 10.92
N GLU A 19 2.48 -0.88 11.62
CA GLU A 19 2.87 -0.25 12.89
C GLU A 19 3.13 -1.27 13.99
N ALA A 20 2.31 -2.33 14.07
CA ALA A 20 2.47 -3.40 15.05
C ALA A 20 3.80 -4.16 14.86
N VAL A 21 4.16 -4.49 13.61
CA VAL A 21 5.43 -5.15 13.30
C VAL A 21 6.63 -4.20 13.46
N LEU A 22 6.46 -2.93 13.09
CA LEU A 22 7.49 -1.90 13.23
C LEU A 22 7.78 -1.54 14.70
N GLY A 23 6.84 -1.81 15.61
CA GLY A 23 6.96 -1.47 17.03
C GLY A 23 6.79 0.02 17.35
N ARG A 24 6.31 0.82 16.38
CA ARG A 24 6.01 2.24 16.56
C ARG A 24 4.97 2.72 15.55
N ARG A 25 4.38 3.89 15.82
CA ARG A 25 3.56 4.60 14.85
C ARG A 25 4.38 5.02 13.62
N LEU A 26 3.71 5.12 12.48
CA LEU A 26 4.27 5.74 11.29
C LEU A 26 4.52 7.22 11.58
N LYS A 27 5.67 7.72 11.12
CA LYS A 27 6.04 9.13 11.17
C LYS A 27 5.31 9.89 10.06
N GLY A 28 5.26 11.21 10.18
CA GLY A 28 4.81 12.07 9.09
C GLY A 28 5.61 11.80 7.83
N GLY A 29 4.93 11.50 6.72
CA GLY A 29 5.55 11.20 5.43
C GLY A 29 5.76 9.71 5.15
N GLU A 30 5.71 8.84 6.16
CA GLU A 30 5.72 7.38 5.98
C GLU A 30 4.33 6.89 5.54
N VAL A 31 4.31 6.00 4.54
CA VAL A 31 3.11 5.35 4.01
C VAL A 31 3.37 3.86 3.81
N VAL A 32 2.30 3.08 3.73
CA VAL A 32 2.38 1.64 3.45
C VAL A 32 2.04 1.36 2.00
N HIS A 33 2.86 0.55 1.34
CA HIS A 33 2.66 0.04 -0.01
C HIS A 33 2.35 -1.46 0.03
N HIS A 34 1.43 -1.92 -0.82
CA HIS A 34 1.12 -3.35 -1.02
C HIS A 34 1.93 -3.90 -2.19
N ILE A 35 2.87 -4.83 -1.92
CA ILE A 35 3.81 -5.36 -2.92
C ILE A 35 3.08 -6.00 -4.10
N ASN A 36 2.08 -6.84 -3.81
CA ASN A 36 1.30 -7.53 -4.84
C ASN A 36 0.17 -6.68 -5.46
N GLY A 37 0.05 -5.40 -5.11
CA GLY A 37 -1.04 -4.53 -5.58
C GLY A 37 -2.43 -4.84 -5.00
N ASN A 38 -2.59 -5.93 -4.24
CA ASN A 38 -3.86 -6.31 -3.64
C ASN A 38 -4.05 -5.63 -2.27
N LYS A 39 -4.88 -4.58 -2.25
CA LYS A 39 -5.22 -3.82 -1.02
C LYS A 39 -5.93 -4.66 0.07
N GLY A 40 -6.44 -5.84 -0.27
CA GLY A 40 -7.06 -6.77 0.67
C GLY A 40 -6.06 -7.66 1.41
N ASP A 41 -4.86 -7.83 0.87
CA ASP A 41 -3.82 -8.68 1.45
C ASP A 41 -2.94 -7.88 2.41
N ASN A 42 -3.29 -7.94 3.70
CA ASN A 42 -2.64 -7.18 4.76
C ASN A 42 -1.60 -8.02 5.53
N ARG A 43 -1.12 -9.14 4.98
CA ARG A 43 -0.02 -9.90 5.60
C ARG A 43 1.22 -9.02 5.64
N ASN A 44 1.95 -9.03 6.76
CA ASN A 44 3.15 -8.22 6.94
C ASN A 44 4.19 -8.41 5.81
N CYS A 45 4.34 -9.62 5.29
CA CYS A 45 5.22 -9.92 4.16
C CYS A 45 4.83 -9.23 2.84
N ASN A 46 3.59 -8.73 2.73
CA ASN A 46 3.08 -8.02 1.55
C ASN A 46 3.10 -6.49 1.73
N LEU A 47 3.57 -5.98 2.88
CA LEU A 47 3.53 -4.56 3.21
C LEU A 47 4.96 -3.99 3.25
N ILE A 48 5.16 -2.86 2.57
CA ILE A 48 6.39 -2.07 2.63
C ILE A 48 6.07 -0.71 3.24
N ILE A 49 6.88 -0.27 4.21
CA ILE A 49 6.80 1.09 4.74
C ILE A 49 7.83 1.94 3.99
N CYS A 50 7.40 3.06 3.42
CA CYS A 50 8.28 3.93 2.64
C CYS A 50 7.79 5.38 2.65
N GLU A 51 8.59 6.30 2.11
CA GLU A 51 8.16 7.69 1.92
C GLU A 51 7.11 7.82 0.83
N LYS A 52 6.23 8.83 0.95
CA LYS A 52 5.18 9.11 -0.04
C LYS A 52 5.71 9.32 -1.46
N SER A 53 6.86 9.95 -1.61
CA SER A 53 7.56 10.16 -2.90
C SER A 53 7.94 8.81 -3.53
N TYR A 54 8.56 7.94 -2.73
CA TYR A 54 8.96 6.60 -3.15
C TYR A 54 7.77 5.71 -3.48
N HIS A 55 6.69 5.79 -2.70
CA HIS A 55 5.44 5.09 -3.00
C HIS A 55 4.89 5.44 -4.39
N HIS A 56 4.91 6.73 -4.75
CA HIS A 56 4.48 7.18 -6.08
C HIS A 56 5.41 6.65 -7.18
N TRP A 57 6.72 6.74 -6.95
CA TRP A 57 7.72 6.20 -7.86
C TRP A 57 7.55 4.70 -8.10
N LEU A 58 7.29 3.92 -7.05
CA LEU A 58 7.03 2.48 -7.14
C LEU A 58 5.84 2.19 -8.05
N HIS A 59 4.71 2.87 -7.87
CA HIS A 59 3.53 2.66 -8.74
C HIS A 59 3.85 2.95 -10.21
N HIS A 60 4.56 4.03 -10.50
CA HIS A 60 4.98 4.34 -11.87
C HIS A 60 5.93 3.27 -12.43
N ARG A 61 6.90 2.83 -11.63
CA ARG A 61 7.86 1.81 -12.06
C ARG A 61 7.18 0.47 -12.33
N MET A 62 6.30 0.03 -11.44
CA MET A 62 5.52 -1.21 -11.60
C MET A 62 4.64 -1.15 -12.84
N ALA A 63 3.91 -0.05 -13.05
CA ALA A 63 3.08 0.12 -14.24
C ALA A 63 3.90 0.07 -15.54
N LYS A 64 5.08 0.71 -15.57
CA LYS A 64 5.97 0.66 -16.73
C LYS A 64 6.48 -0.76 -17.00
N LEU A 65 6.90 -1.48 -15.96
CA LEU A 65 7.37 -2.87 -16.11
C LEU A 65 6.24 -3.79 -16.60
N TYR A 66 5.04 -3.65 -16.03
CA TYR A 66 3.85 -4.38 -16.49
C TYR A 66 3.55 -4.08 -17.96
N GLN A 67 3.62 -2.81 -18.38
CA GLN A 67 3.44 -2.45 -19.77
C GLN A 67 4.49 -3.11 -20.67
N GLN A 68 5.75 -3.12 -20.24
CA GLN A 68 6.84 -3.72 -21.00
C GLN A 68 6.70 -5.24 -21.13
N GLU A 69 6.31 -5.92 -20.06
CA GLU A 69 6.16 -7.38 -20.06
C GLU A 69 4.95 -7.84 -20.89
N HIS A 70 3.83 -7.12 -20.83
CA HIS A 70 2.57 -7.59 -21.40
C HIS A 70 2.20 -6.96 -22.75
N PHE A 71 2.81 -5.83 -23.11
CA PHE A 71 2.41 -5.05 -24.30
C PHE A 71 3.57 -4.61 -25.20
N SER A 72 4.85 -4.92 -24.89
CA SER A 72 5.98 -4.55 -25.76
C SER A 72 6.27 -5.52 -26.91
N TYR A 73 5.29 -6.34 -27.33
CA TYR A 73 5.43 -7.25 -28.47
C TYR A 73 4.67 -6.82 -29.73
N PHE A 74 4.42 -5.52 -29.91
CA PHE A 74 3.94 -4.94 -31.17
C PHE A 74 4.92 -3.90 -31.71
#